data_AF-A0A7K0RJD9-F1
#
_entry.id   AF-A0A7K0RJD9-F1
#
_cell.length_a   1.000
_cell.length_b   1.000
_cell.length_c   1.000
_cell.angle_alpha   90.00
_cell.angle_beta   90.00
_cell.angle_gamma   90.00
#
_symmetry.space_group_name_H-M   'P 1'
#
loop_
_entity.id
_entity.type
_entity.pdbx_description
1 polymer ?
#
loop_
_entity_poly.entity_id
_entity_poly.type
_entity_poly.pdbx_seq_one_letter_code
_entity_poly.pdbx_strand_id
1 'polypeptide(L)'
;MSALDQSRAPYFEAVAAYAGRDPVRFHVPGHKGGLGSDPAFREAVGSSALSLDIAQGIDGIDEGPEPTPYALAELLAADAYGAKRSWFLTNGASQGNHALCLALAPRGTEVIAQRNSHASIVDGLVLSGGVPIFIEPE
;
A
#
# COMPACT_ATOMS: atom_id res chain seq x y z
N MET A 1 -1.88 -4.79 26.34
CA MET A 1 -1.26 -5.41 25.15
C MET A 1 0.24 -5.30 25.33
N SER A 2 1.01 -6.37 25.13
CA SER A 2 2.47 -6.22 25.07
C SER A 2 2.80 -5.25 23.95
N ALA A 3 3.85 -4.44 24.12
CA ALA A 3 4.35 -3.59 23.05
C ALA A 3 4.62 -4.46 21.81
N LEU A 4 4.20 -4.00 20.63
CA LEU A 4 4.51 -4.68 19.37
C LEU A 4 6.01 -4.55 19.09
N ASP A 5 6.61 -5.59 18.51
CA ASP A 5 8.04 -5.61 18.20
C ASP A 5 8.35 -4.81 16.92
N GLN A 6 8.81 -3.58 17.11
CA GLN A 6 9.16 -2.65 16.03
C GLN A 6 10.49 -2.98 15.33
N SER A 7 11.19 -4.05 15.73
CA SER A 7 12.42 -4.50 15.06
C SER A 7 12.17 -5.43 13.86
N ARG A 8 10.90 -5.82 13.63
CA ARG A 8 10.50 -6.76 12.59
C ARG A 8 9.83 -6.08 11.40
N ALA A 9 9.90 -6.73 10.25
CA ALA A 9 9.17 -6.34 9.04
C ALA A 9 8.34 -7.52 8.51
N PRO A 10 7.22 -7.88 9.17
CA PRO A 10 6.52 -9.15 8.95
C PRO A 10 6.09 -9.38 7.50
N TYR A 11 5.57 -8.36 6.82
CA TYR A 11 5.17 -8.46 5.42
C TYR A 11 6.38 -8.74 4.52
N PHE A 12 7.49 -8.00 4.69
CA PHE A 12 8.72 -8.23 3.93
C PHE A 12 9.33 -9.61 4.22
N GLU A 13 9.40 -10.01 5.49
CA GLU A 13 9.89 -11.31 5.92
C GLU A 13 9.09 -12.45 5.27
N ALA A 14 7.76 -12.31 5.19
CA ALA A 14 6.88 -13.29 4.56
C ALA A 14 7.08 -13.36 3.04
N VAL A 15 7.18 -12.21 2.36
CA VAL A 15 7.47 -12.13 0.91
C VAL A 15 8.84 -12.74 0.59
N ALA A 16 9.86 -12.42 1.39
CA ALA A 16 11.21 -12.97 1.24
C ALA A 16 11.23 -14.49 1.47
N ALA A 17 10.51 -14.98 2.49
CA ALA A 17 10.37 -16.40 2.76
C ALA A 17 9.64 -17.13 1.62
N TYR A 18 8.60 -16.54 1.04
CA TYR A 18 7.91 -17.10 -0.12
C TYR A 18 8.84 -17.19 -1.33
N ALA A 19 9.57 -16.12 -1.64
CA ALA A 19 10.54 -16.12 -2.73
C ALA A 19 11.64 -17.18 -2.53
N GLY A 20 12.12 -17.36 -1.29
CA GLY A 20 13.14 -18.34 -0.95
C GLY A 20 12.70 -19.82 -1.02
N ARG A 21 11.39 -20.10 -1.04
CA ARG A 21 10.84 -21.46 -1.28
C ARG A 21 10.85 -21.84 -2.76
N ASP A 22 11.12 -20.88 -3.65
CA ASP A 22 11.09 -21.03 -5.11
C ASP A 22 9.87 -21.85 -5.63
N PRO A 23 8.64 -21.43 -5.29
CA PRO A 23 7.46 -22.19 -5.68
C PRO A 23 7.23 -22.10 -7.20
N VAL A 24 6.64 -23.15 -7.78
CA VAL A 24 6.17 -23.11 -9.17
C VAL A 24 5.01 -22.14 -9.29
N ARG A 25 5.17 -21.07 -10.09
CA ARG A 25 4.21 -19.97 -10.19
C ARG A 25 3.27 -20.14 -11.38
N PHE A 26 2.08 -20.69 -11.17
CA PHE A 26 1.04 -20.73 -12.21
C PHE A 26 0.14 -19.48 -12.25
N HIS A 27 0.34 -18.52 -11.33
CA HIS A 27 -0.40 -17.25 -11.25
C HIS A 27 0.38 -16.07 -11.87
N VAL A 28 -0.19 -14.87 -11.88
CA VAL A 28 0.50 -13.62 -12.27
C VAL A 28 1.54 -13.19 -11.22
N PRO A 29 2.59 -12.44 -11.54
CA PRO A 29 2.95 -11.91 -12.86
C PRO A 29 3.48 -12.96 -13.84
N GLY A 30 3.37 -12.68 -15.14
CA GLY A 30 3.74 -13.62 -16.22
C GLY A 30 5.22 -14.00 -16.29
N HIS A 31 6.11 -13.19 -15.69
CA HIS A 31 7.55 -13.50 -15.67
C HIS A 31 7.93 -14.62 -14.69
N LYS A 32 7.02 -15.10 -13.84
CA LYS A 32 7.22 -16.28 -12.98
C LYS A 32 8.49 -16.21 -12.12
N GLY A 33 8.68 -15.12 -11.38
CA GLY A 33 9.92 -14.92 -10.60
C GLY A 33 11.15 -14.60 -11.47
N GLY A 34 10.94 -14.31 -12.75
CA GLY A 34 11.95 -13.91 -13.73
C GLY A 34 12.26 -14.95 -14.80
N LEU A 35 11.72 -16.18 -14.75
CA LEU A 35 11.92 -17.20 -15.78
C LEU A 35 11.29 -16.83 -17.13
N GLY A 36 10.17 -16.10 -17.10
CA GLY A 36 9.50 -15.56 -18.28
C GLY A 36 9.96 -14.16 -18.68
N SER A 37 11.02 -13.62 -18.05
CA SER A 37 11.60 -12.33 -18.42
C SER A 37 12.66 -12.49 -19.51
N ASP A 38 12.82 -11.47 -20.34
CA ASP A 38 13.98 -11.36 -21.22
C ASP A 38 15.30 -11.43 -20.41
N PRO A 39 16.32 -12.19 -20.85
CA PRO A 39 17.57 -12.34 -20.11
C PRO A 39 18.28 -11.02 -19.81
N ALA A 40 18.32 -10.07 -20.75
CA ALA A 40 18.99 -8.78 -20.54
C ALA A 40 18.23 -7.92 -19.52
N PHE A 41 16.89 -7.97 -19.53
CA PHE A 41 16.08 -7.32 -18.50
C PHE A 41 16.28 -7.95 -17.11
N ARG A 42 16.31 -9.29 -17.05
CA ARG A 42 16.55 -10.03 -15.79
C ARG A 42 17.92 -9.73 -15.21
N GLU A 43 18.94 -9.58 -16.05
CA GLU A 43 20.28 -9.16 -15.64
C GLU A 43 20.27 -7.72 -15.10
N ALA A 44 19.60 -6.80 -15.80
CA ALA A 44 19.56 -5.39 -15.42
C ALA A 44 18.79 -5.13 -14.10
N VAL A 45 17.63 -5.77 -13.91
CA VAL A 45 16.78 -5.59 -12.71
C VAL A 45 17.25 -6.45 -11.54
N GLY A 46 17.78 -7.63 -11.83
CA GLY A 46 18.21 -8.60 -10.83
C GLY A 46 17.16 -9.67 -10.54
N SER A 47 17.61 -10.93 -10.52
CA SER A 47 16.77 -12.10 -10.26
C SER A 47 16.08 -12.03 -8.89
N SER A 48 16.76 -11.50 -7.87
CA SER A 48 16.19 -11.39 -6.52
C SER A 48 14.99 -10.45 -6.50
N ALA A 49 15.06 -9.30 -7.16
CA ALA A 49 13.94 -8.37 -7.24
C ALA A 49 12.73 -9.01 -7.94
N LEU A 50 12.95 -9.68 -9.07
CA LEU A 50 11.89 -10.39 -9.79
C LEU A 50 11.32 -11.57 -8.98
N SER A 51 12.10 -12.20 -8.11
CA SER A 51 11.60 -13.26 -7.23
C SER A 51 10.64 -12.75 -6.15
N LEU A 52 10.82 -11.50 -5.72
CA LEU A 52 9.97 -10.83 -4.72
C LEU A 52 8.70 -10.23 -5.35
N ASP A 53 8.65 -10.07 -6.66
CA ASP A 53 7.44 -9.64 -7.37
C ASP A 53 6.41 -10.79 -7.44
N ILE A 54 5.39 -10.67 -6.61
CA ILE A 54 4.33 -11.66 -6.40
C ILE A 54 2.97 -10.99 -6.48
N ALA A 55 1.94 -11.77 -6.82
CA ALA A 55 0.56 -11.30 -6.73
C ALA A 55 0.14 -11.10 -5.27
N GLN A 56 -0.91 -10.31 -5.07
CA GLN A 56 -1.66 -10.30 -3.82
C GLN A 56 -2.49 -11.58 -3.68
N GLY A 57 -2.92 -11.88 -2.45
CA GLY A 57 -3.77 -13.03 -2.14
C GLY A 57 -2.95 -14.31 -1.94
N ILE A 58 -1.72 -14.18 -1.45
CA ILE A 58 -0.87 -15.34 -1.18
C ILE A 58 -1.10 -15.80 0.27
N ASP A 59 -1.47 -17.07 0.43
CA ASP A 59 -1.62 -17.70 1.75
C ASP A 59 -0.31 -17.65 2.54
N GLY A 60 -0.41 -17.21 3.79
CA GLY A 60 0.74 -16.96 4.67
C GLY A 60 1.44 -15.62 4.41
N ILE A 61 0.89 -14.72 3.59
CA ILE A 61 1.33 -13.33 3.42
C ILE A 61 0.14 -12.38 3.58
N ASP A 62 -0.84 -12.51 2.68
CA ASP A 62 -2.04 -11.66 2.61
C ASP A 62 -3.27 -12.38 3.17
N GLU A 63 -3.32 -13.70 2.98
CA GLU A 63 -4.42 -14.58 3.40
C GLU A 63 -3.94 -15.58 4.46
N GLY A 64 -4.88 -16.16 5.21
CA GLY A 64 -4.62 -17.18 6.22
C GLY A 64 -5.09 -16.75 7.61
N PRO A 65 -4.50 -17.32 8.69
CA PRO A 65 -4.84 -16.97 10.05
C PRO A 65 -4.54 -15.50 10.37
N GLU A 66 -5.50 -14.83 11.01
CA GLU A 66 -5.35 -13.42 11.42
C GLU A 66 -4.60 -13.28 12.76
N PRO A 67 -3.75 -12.24 12.92
CA PRO A 67 -3.38 -11.27 11.89
C PRO A 67 -2.44 -11.88 10.84
N THR A 68 -2.75 -11.68 9.55
CA THR A 68 -1.82 -12.05 8.48
C THR A 68 -0.53 -11.20 8.56
N PRO A 69 0.59 -11.62 7.94
CA PRO A 69 1.80 -10.80 7.91
C PRO A 69 1.60 -9.39 7.35
N TYR A 70 0.72 -9.23 6.34
CA TYR A 70 0.31 -7.92 5.85
C TYR A 70 -0.42 -7.11 6.93
N ALA A 71 -1.45 -7.69 7.56
CA ALA A 71 -2.22 -7.02 8.61
C ALA A 71 -1.35 -6.65 9.83
N LEU A 72 -0.42 -7.52 10.21
CA LEU A 72 0.52 -7.25 11.30
C LEU A 72 1.47 -6.09 10.97
N ALA A 73 1.89 -5.96 9.71
CA ALA A 73 2.71 -4.82 9.28
C ALA A 73 1.91 -3.50 9.35
N GLU A 74 0.63 -3.50 8.99
CA GLU A 74 -0.24 -2.31 9.17
C GLU A 74 -0.46 -1.97 10.65
N LEU A 75 -0.59 -2.97 11.53
CA LEU A 75 -0.68 -2.77 12.98
C LEU A 75 0.60 -2.17 13.57
N LEU A 76 1.77 -2.67 13.15
CA LEU A 76 3.07 -2.12 13.54
C LEU A 76 3.21 -0.67 13.11
N ALA A 77 2.80 -0.34 11.87
CA ALA A 77 2.80 1.03 11.38
C ALA A 77 1.84 1.92 12.18
N ALA A 78 0.63 1.45 12.49
CA ALA A 78 -0.33 2.20 13.30
C ALA A 78 0.23 2.52 14.69
N ASP A 79 0.84 1.53 15.35
CA ASP A 79 1.49 1.69 16.65
C ASP A 79 2.66 2.68 16.59
N ALA A 80 3.55 2.55 15.61
CA ALA A 80 4.71 3.43 15.45
C ALA A 80 4.32 4.91 15.23
N TYR A 81 3.23 5.18 14.51
CA TYR A 81 2.74 6.53 14.25
C TYR A 81 1.71 7.03 15.28
N GLY A 82 1.37 6.22 16.29
CA GLY A 82 0.33 6.56 17.27
C GLY A 82 -1.07 6.70 16.66
N ALA A 83 -1.31 6.05 15.52
CA ALA A 83 -2.57 6.07 14.80
C ALA A 83 -3.49 4.94 15.26
N LYS A 84 -4.82 5.14 15.15
CA LYS A 84 -5.81 4.07 15.39
C LYS A 84 -5.71 2.95 14.34
N ARG A 85 -5.36 3.32 13.11
CA ARG A 85 -5.22 2.43 11.96
C ARG A 85 -4.30 3.10 10.94
N SER A 86 -3.52 2.29 10.24
CA SER A 86 -2.73 2.69 9.08
C SER A 86 -3.14 1.83 7.88
N TRP A 87 -3.00 2.41 6.68
CA TRP A 87 -3.17 1.72 5.42
C TRP A 87 -1.93 1.92 4.57
N PHE A 88 -1.47 0.87 3.89
CA PHE A 88 -0.37 1.01 2.94
C PHE A 88 -0.87 1.45 1.55
N LEU A 89 -0.24 2.51 1.03
CA LEU A 89 -0.56 3.09 -0.27
C LEU A 89 0.59 2.82 -1.24
N THR A 90 0.27 2.40 -2.47
CA THR A 90 1.26 2.06 -3.50
C THR A 90 1.35 3.10 -4.61
N ASN A 91 0.46 4.10 -4.63
CA ASN A 91 0.42 5.16 -5.63
C ASN A 91 0.58 6.57 -5.02
N GLY A 92 1.46 6.67 -4.03
CA GLY A 92 1.84 7.93 -3.37
C GLY A 92 0.75 8.58 -2.52
N ALA A 93 1.08 9.74 -1.93
CA ALA A 93 0.16 10.49 -1.06
C ALA A 93 -1.09 11.00 -1.80
N SER A 94 -1.00 11.23 -3.13
CA SER A 94 -2.15 11.59 -3.96
C SER A 94 -3.26 10.54 -3.90
N GLN A 95 -2.92 9.25 -3.92
CA GLN A 95 -3.89 8.16 -3.73
C GLN A 95 -4.58 8.26 -2.37
N GLY A 96 -3.82 8.56 -1.32
CA GLY A 96 -4.35 8.75 0.03
C GLY A 96 -5.35 9.90 0.09
N ASN A 97 -5.02 11.04 -0.51
CA ASN A 97 -5.92 12.20 -0.58
C ASN A 97 -7.19 11.89 -1.38
N HIS A 98 -7.09 11.20 -2.52
CA HIS A 98 -8.28 10.79 -3.29
C HIS A 98 -9.15 9.82 -2.49
N ALA A 99 -8.56 8.81 -1.84
CA ALA A 99 -9.28 7.86 -1.01
C ALA A 99 -9.99 8.56 0.16
N LEU A 100 -9.32 9.53 0.81
CA LEU A 100 -9.89 10.34 1.88
C LEU A 100 -11.13 11.12 1.39
N CYS A 101 -11.00 11.85 0.29
CA CYS A 101 -12.12 12.63 -0.27
C CYS A 101 -13.28 11.73 -0.69
N LEU A 102 -13.01 10.62 -1.39
CA LEU A 102 -14.07 9.69 -1.84
C LEU A 102 -14.79 9.03 -0.66
N ALA A 103 -14.08 8.72 0.43
CA ALA A 103 -14.67 8.09 1.60
C ALA A 103 -15.45 9.06 2.49
N LEU A 104 -14.96 10.31 2.64
CA LEU A 104 -15.44 11.24 3.67
C LEU A 104 -16.16 12.48 3.12
N ALA A 105 -16.07 12.77 1.83
CA ALA A 105 -16.68 13.96 1.21
C ALA A 105 -17.66 13.58 0.08
N PRO A 106 -18.72 12.80 0.35
CA PRO A 106 -19.70 12.46 -0.66
C PRO A 106 -20.34 13.72 -1.25
N ARG A 107 -20.91 13.59 -2.46
CA ARG A 107 -21.45 14.71 -3.25
C ARG A 107 -22.28 15.70 -2.42
N GLY A 108 -21.89 16.97 -2.47
CA GLY A 108 -22.56 18.07 -1.78
C GLY A 108 -22.09 18.31 -0.33
N THR A 109 -21.20 17.47 0.20
CA THR A 109 -20.61 17.68 1.53
C THR A 109 -19.68 18.87 1.51
N GLU A 110 -19.86 19.81 2.43
CA GLU A 110 -18.95 20.93 2.62
C GLU A 110 -17.65 20.45 3.30
N VAL A 111 -16.50 20.82 2.73
CA VAL A 111 -15.18 20.41 3.23
C VAL A 111 -14.31 21.65 3.42
N ILE A 112 -13.83 21.86 4.64
CA ILE A 112 -12.85 22.91 4.92
C ILE A 112 -11.50 22.47 4.36
N ALA A 113 -10.94 23.25 3.45
CA ALA A 113 -9.65 22.99 2.82
C ALA A 113 -8.76 24.24 2.85
N GLN A 114 -7.45 24.05 3.09
CA GLN A 114 -6.50 25.15 2.95
C GLN A 114 -6.38 25.55 1.47
N ARG A 115 -6.32 26.84 1.16
CA ARG A 115 -6.24 27.33 -0.22
C ARG A 115 -4.95 26.91 -0.93
N ASN A 116 -3.88 26.70 -0.18
CA ASN A 116 -2.60 26.18 -0.65
C ASN A 116 -2.47 24.65 -0.53
N SER A 117 -3.58 23.91 -0.34
CA SER A 117 -3.55 22.43 -0.33
C SER A 117 -2.97 21.87 -1.63
N HIS A 118 -2.31 20.71 -1.55
CA HIS A 118 -1.79 20.02 -2.73
C HIS A 118 -2.92 19.72 -3.74
N ALA A 119 -2.61 19.79 -5.04
CA ALA A 119 -3.59 19.65 -6.14
C ALA A 119 -4.46 18.38 -6.02
N SER A 120 -3.91 17.28 -5.49
CA SER A 120 -4.66 16.04 -5.26
C SER A 120 -5.85 16.17 -4.31
N ILE A 121 -5.87 17.14 -3.39
CA ILE A 121 -7.06 17.41 -2.57
C ILE A 121 -8.17 17.99 -3.43
N VAL A 122 -7.83 18.92 -4.33
CA VAL A 122 -8.77 19.50 -5.29
C VAL A 122 -9.29 18.42 -6.23
N ASP A 123 -8.40 17.59 -6.79
CA ASP A 123 -8.77 16.47 -7.65
C ASP A 123 -9.70 15.48 -6.92
N GLY A 124 -9.38 15.15 -5.66
CA GLY A 124 -10.22 14.30 -4.82
C GLY A 124 -11.61 14.87 -4.57
N LEU A 125 -11.73 16.19 -4.34
CA LEU A 125 -13.03 16.86 -4.18
C LEU A 125 -13.82 16.91 -5.48
N VAL A 126 -13.16 17.10 -6.62
CA VAL A 126 -13.78 16.99 -7.95
C VAL A 126 -14.34 15.59 -8.18
N LEU A 127 -13.56 14.55 -7.86
CA LEU A 127 -13.98 13.14 -8.03
C LEU A 127 -15.14 12.75 -7.10
N SER A 128 -15.11 13.20 -5.85
CA SER A 128 -16.13 12.88 -4.85
C SER A 128 -17.39 13.74 -4.96
N GLY A 129 -17.29 14.92 -5.57
CA GLY A 129 -18.35 15.93 -5.61
C GLY A 129 -18.47 16.73 -4.31
N GLY A 130 -17.46 16.71 -3.44
CA GLY A 130 -17.37 17.54 -2.26
C GLY A 130 -17.25 19.03 -2.61
N VAL A 131 -17.82 19.89 -1.76
CA VAL A 131 -17.84 21.34 -1.96
C VAL A 131 -16.79 21.98 -1.05
N PRO A 132 -15.66 22.47 -1.59
CA PRO A 132 -14.64 23.09 -0.76
C PRO A 132 -15.09 24.45 -0.23
N ILE A 133 -14.84 24.67 1.06
CA ILE A 133 -14.78 25.99 1.69
C ILE A 133 -13.30 26.27 1.91
N PHE A 134 -12.71 27.13 1.07
CA PHE A 134 -11.29 27.41 1.13
C PHE A 134 -10.95 28.44 2.20
N ILE A 135 -9.90 28.15 2.98
CA ILE A 135 -9.33 29.05 3.97
C ILE A 135 -7.99 29.56 3.44
N GLU A 136 -7.83 30.88 3.40
CA GLU A 136 -6.57 31.52 2.99
C GLU A 136 -5.49 31.24 4.07
N PRO A 137 -4.27 30.82 3.69
CA PRO A 137 -3.15 30.78 4.61
C PRO A 137 -2.72 32.19 5.02
N GLU A 138 -2.05 32.31 6.17
CA GLU A 138 -1.37 33.54 6.61
C GLU A 138 -0.17 33.91 5.73
#